data_AF-A0A8S2V8V7-F1
#
_entry.id   AF-A0A8S2V8V7-F1
#
_cell.length_a   1.000
_cell.length_b   1.000
_cell.length_c   1.000
_cell.angle_alpha   90.00
_cell.angle_beta   90.00
_cell.angle_gamma   90.00
#
_symmetry.space_group_name_H-M   'P 1'
#
loop_
_entity.id
_entity.type
_entity.pdbx_description
1 polymer ?
#
loop_
_entity_poly.entity_id
_entity_poly.type
_entity_poly.pdbx_seq_one_letter_code
_entity_poly.pdbx_strand_id
1 'polypeptide(L)'
;MGTLVVVDVPHQRWKLLADAKPSPTQNISLIFVIKNNDKQISNLERKFQQVSDPTHADYGNFLTYDQIHQQLLSDTTKSGAIVEKWLHKHDGISIRSTAHKEFLIVQSPLPVRILHIQK
;
A
#
# COMPACT_ATOMS: atom_id res chain seq x y z
N MET A 1 9.39 5.95 -19.63
CA MET A 1 8.09 6.57 -19.97
C MET A 1 7.02 5.76 -19.25
N GLY A 2 6.26 6.38 -18.35
CA GLY A 2 5.19 5.70 -17.62
C GLY A 2 3.88 5.78 -18.39
N THR A 3 3.18 4.65 -18.53
CA THR A 3 1.86 4.59 -19.17
C THR A 3 0.84 5.25 -18.25
N LEU A 4 0.14 6.28 -18.74
CA LEU A 4 -1.02 6.86 -18.05
C LEU A 4 -2.17 5.85 -18.14
N VAL A 5 -2.58 5.33 -16.98
CA VAL A 5 -3.79 4.51 -16.88
C VAL A 5 -4.96 5.47 -16.64
N VAL A 6 -5.89 5.50 -17.58
CA VAL A 6 -7.18 6.18 -17.39
C VAL A 6 -7.99 5.32 -16.44
N VAL A 7 -8.31 5.86 -15.26
CA VAL A 7 -9.21 5.19 -14.31
C VAL A 7 -10.63 5.33 -14.83
N ASP A 8 -11.24 4.21 -15.20
CA ASP A 8 -12.65 4.18 -15.59
C ASP A 8 -13.48 4.45 -14.33
N VAL A 9 -14.28 5.52 -14.34
CA VAL A 9 -15.00 5.96 -13.13
C VAL A 9 -16.21 5.02 -12.95
N PRO A 10 -16.26 4.23 -11.87
CA PRO A 10 -17.27 3.20 -11.74
C PRO A 10 -18.58 3.86 -11.31
N HIS A 11 -19.63 3.68 -12.11
CA HIS A 11 -21.04 4.06 -11.90
C HIS A 11 -21.54 5.31 -12.62
N GLN A 12 -22.71 5.12 -13.26
CA GLN A 12 -23.54 6.11 -13.97
C GLN A 12 -23.97 7.33 -13.13
N ARG A 13 -23.65 7.38 -11.83
CA ARG A 13 -23.99 8.49 -10.92
C ARG A 13 -22.81 9.41 -10.60
N TRP A 14 -21.61 9.07 -11.05
CA TRP A 14 -20.45 9.94 -10.87
C TRP A 14 -20.41 10.94 -12.02
N LYS A 15 -20.41 12.23 -11.67
CA LYS A 15 -20.19 13.31 -12.62
C LYS A 15 -18.79 13.86 -12.38
N LEU A 16 -17.96 13.80 -13.42
CA LEU A 16 -16.69 14.53 -13.40
C LEU A 16 -16.99 16.01 -13.20
N LEU A 17 -16.47 16.59 -12.12
CA LEU A 17 -16.47 18.03 -11.92
C LEU A 17 -15.33 18.61 -12.78
N ALA A 18 -15.61 18.84 -14.06
CA ALA A 18 -14.63 19.17 -15.10
C ALA A 18 -13.74 20.40 -14.80
N ASP A 19 -14.13 21.24 -13.84
CA ASP A 19 -13.47 22.50 -13.52
C ASP A 19 -12.79 22.53 -12.14
N ALA A 20 -12.85 21.43 -11.37
CA ALA A 20 -12.13 21.33 -10.11
C ALA A 20 -10.64 21.07 -10.40
N LYS A 21 -9.90 22.12 -10.76
CA LYS A 21 -8.43 22.05 -10.77
C LYS A 21 -7.99 21.80 -9.34
N PRO A 22 -7.37 20.65 -9.03
CA PRO A 22 -6.84 20.44 -7.70
C PRO A 22 -5.86 21.56 -7.37
N SER A 23 -6.01 22.17 -6.21
CA SER A 23 -5.08 23.20 -5.79
C SER A 23 -3.68 22.59 -5.68
N PRO A 24 -2.61 23.24 -6.19
CA PRO A 24 -1.23 22.79 -5.96
C PRO A 24 -0.87 22.69 -4.48
N THR A 25 -1.64 23.35 -3.60
CA THR A 25 -1.48 23.30 -2.14
C THR A 25 -2.34 22.24 -1.46
N GLN A 26 -3.23 21.57 -2.19
CA GLN A 26 -4.07 20.53 -1.63
C GLN A 26 -3.27 19.22 -1.55
N ASN A 27 -3.09 18.74 -0.33
CA ASN A 27 -2.46 17.45 -0.09
C ASN A 27 -3.43 16.32 -0.42
N ILE A 28 -2.92 15.32 -1.12
CA ILE A 28 -3.54 13.99 -1.21
C ILE A 28 -2.87 13.05 -0.24
N SER A 29 -3.63 12.05 0.20
CA SER A 29 -3.12 10.93 0.99
C SER A 29 -3.08 9.68 0.11
N LEU A 30 -1.90 9.10 -0.03
CA LEU A 30 -1.68 7.84 -0.72
C LEU A 30 -1.26 6.79 0.32
N ILE A 31 -1.79 5.57 0.16
CA ILE A 31 -1.37 4.43 0.98
C ILE A 31 -0.64 3.45 0.07
N PHE A 32 0.64 3.24 0.34
CA PHE A 32 1.46 2.24 -0.33
C PHE A 32 1.46 0.98 0.52
N VAL A 33 0.98 -0.12 -0.06
CA VAL A 33 1.04 -1.45 0.53
C VAL A 33 2.31 -2.14 0.02
N ILE A 34 3.19 -2.53 0.93
CA ILE A 34 4.46 -3.17 0.57
C ILE A 34 4.20 -4.64 0.23
N LYS A 35 4.73 -5.06 -0.93
CA LYS A 35 4.59 -6.45 -1.38
C LYS A 35 5.35 -7.40 -0.45
N ASN A 36 4.66 -8.43 0.02
CA ASN A 36 5.25 -9.56 0.75
C ASN A 36 5.85 -10.58 -0.22
N ASN A 37 6.79 -11.40 0.28
CA ASN A 37 7.34 -12.51 -0.49
C ASN A 37 6.28 -13.61 -0.66
N ASP A 38 6.16 -14.18 -1.87
CA ASP A 38 5.21 -15.26 -2.16
C ASP A 38 5.40 -16.46 -1.22
N LYS A 39 6.66 -16.80 -0.88
CA LYS A 39 6.97 -17.87 0.09
C LYS A 39 6.41 -17.57 1.49
N GLN A 40 6.43 -16.32 1.91
CA GLN A 40 5.92 -15.90 3.21
C GLN A 40 4.39 -15.97 3.25
N ILE A 41 3.73 -15.55 2.17
CA ILE A 41 2.27 -15.67 2.04
C ILE A 41 1.85 -17.13 2.09
N SER A 42 2.50 -18.02 1.34
CA SER A 42 2.18 -19.46 1.39
C SER A 42 2.42 -20.06 2.78
N ASN A 43 3.42 -19.59 3.53
CA ASN A 43 3.63 -20.01 4.91
C ASN A 43 2.51 -19.54 5.84
N LEU A 44 2.04 -18.29 5.69
CA LEU A 44 0.94 -17.74 6.46
C LEU A 44 -0.36 -18.51 6.18
N GLU A 45 -0.66 -18.78 4.91
CA GLU A 45 -1.84 -19.56 4.49
C GLU A 45 -1.82 -20.97 5.08
N ARG A 46 -0.67 -21.65 5.01
CA ARG A 46 -0.49 -22.96 5.62
C ARG A 46 -0.71 -22.92 7.12
N LYS A 47 -0.12 -21.94 7.83
CA LYS A 47 -0.30 -21.84 9.29
C LYS A 47 -1.74 -21.51 9.66
N PHE A 48 -2.40 -20.65 8.88
CA PHE A 48 -3.83 -20.36 9.02
C PHE A 48 -4.67 -21.63 8.94
N GLN A 49 -4.42 -22.50 7.95
CA GLN A 49 -5.11 -23.80 7.85
C GLN A 49 -4.84 -24.67 9.08
N GLN A 50 -3.59 -24.79 9.51
CA GLN A 50 -3.21 -25.62 10.66
C GLN A 50 -3.87 -25.22 11.99
N VAL A 51 -4.10 -23.92 12.21
CA VAL A 51 -4.68 -23.43 13.47
C VAL A 51 -6.20 -23.31 13.41
N SER A 52 -6.80 -23.41 12.22
CA SER A 52 -8.26 -23.33 12.01
C SER A 52 -8.92 -24.68 11.78
N ASP A 53 -8.16 -25.72 11.40
CA ASP A 53 -8.66 -27.08 11.22
C ASP A 53 -8.81 -27.80 12.59
N PRO A 54 -10.02 -28.17 13.02
CA PRO A 54 -10.26 -28.84 14.31
C PRO A 54 -9.63 -30.22 14.42
N THR A 55 -9.22 -30.83 13.31
CA THR A 55 -8.57 -32.15 13.28
C THR A 55 -7.04 -32.06 13.33
N HIS A 56 -6.48 -30.87 13.13
CA HIS A 56 -5.04 -30.65 13.14
C HIS A 56 -4.53 -30.44 14.58
N ALA A 57 -3.32 -30.93 14.88
CA ALA A 57 -2.73 -30.85 16.23
C ALA A 57 -2.52 -29.41 16.73
N ASP A 58 -2.43 -28.45 15.81
CA ASP A 58 -2.27 -27.02 16.11
C ASP A 58 -3.60 -26.26 16.22
N TYR A 59 -4.76 -26.93 16.20
CA TYR A 59 -6.06 -26.26 16.30
C TYR A 59 -6.13 -25.34 17.52
N GLY A 60 -6.57 -24.10 17.31
CA GLY A 60 -6.69 -23.09 18.37
C GLY A 60 -5.37 -22.45 18.82
N ASN A 61 -4.22 -22.92 18.32
CA ASN A 61 -2.91 -22.33 18.62
C ASN A 61 -2.63 -21.13 17.70
N PHE A 62 -3.41 -20.07 17.84
CA PHE A 62 -3.31 -18.86 17.01
C PHE A 62 -1.98 -18.14 17.15
N LEU A 63 -1.55 -17.49 16.07
CA LEU A 63 -0.35 -16.64 16.07
C LEU A 63 -0.65 -15.30 16.74
N THR A 64 0.28 -14.83 17.57
CA THR A 64 0.33 -13.44 18.01
C THR A 64 0.78 -12.54 16.86
N TYR A 65 0.48 -11.23 16.98
CA TYR A 65 0.91 -10.24 16.00
C TYR A 65 2.44 -10.25 15.79
N ASP A 66 3.22 -10.32 16.88
CA ASP A 66 4.68 -10.38 16.80
C ASP A 66 5.19 -11.64 16.09
N GLN A 67 4.52 -12.79 16.29
CA GLN A 67 4.87 -14.03 15.60
C GLN A 67 4.58 -13.94 14.09
N ILE A 68 3.47 -13.30 13.70
CA ILE A 68 3.18 -13.03 12.29
C ILE A 68 4.32 -12.19 11.68
N HIS A 69 4.76 -11.14 12.38
CA HIS A 69 5.84 -10.30 11.89
C HIS A 69 7.18 -11.02 11.78
N GLN A 70 7.61 -11.66 12.87
CA GLN A 70 8.91 -12.31 12.93
C GLN A 70 9.02 -13.47 11.94
N GLN A 71 7.95 -14.25 11.78
CA GLN A 71 7.99 -15.47 10.98
C GLN A 71 7.65 -15.22 9.51
N LEU A 72 6.88 -14.17 9.22
CA LEU A 72 6.20 -14.04 7.92
C LEU A 72 6.40 -12.67 7.26
N LEU A 73 6.81 -11.61 7.96
CA LEU A 73 6.87 -10.24 7.39
C LEU A 73 8.23 -9.54 7.60
N SER A 74 9.25 -10.26 8.08
CA SER A 74 10.58 -9.72 8.36
C SER A 74 11.27 -9.06 7.15
N ASP A 75 11.00 -9.55 5.94
CA ASP A 75 11.55 -8.97 4.70
C ASP A 75 10.73 -7.78 4.20
N THR A 76 9.46 -7.69 4.59
CA THR A 76 8.57 -6.57 4.29
C THR A 76 9.09 -5.28 4.90
N THR A 77 9.68 -5.33 6.10
CA THR A 77 10.31 -4.16 6.73
C THR A 77 11.50 -3.62 5.91
N LYS A 78 12.31 -4.50 5.31
CA LYS A 78 13.44 -4.10 4.45
C LYS A 78 12.93 -3.44 3.17
N SER A 79 11.96 -4.07 2.51
CA SER A 79 11.31 -3.53 1.31
C SER A 79 10.64 -2.18 1.59
N GLY A 80 9.93 -2.07 2.72
CA GLY A 80 9.31 -0.84 3.18
C GLY A 80 10.33 0.27 3.40
N ALA A 81 11.48 -0.02 4.00
CA ALA A 81 12.56 0.96 4.16
C ALA A 81 13.16 1.43 2.82
N ILE A 82 13.23 0.56 1.81
CA ILE A 82 13.67 0.93 0.45
C ILE A 82 12.66 1.89 -0.19
N VAL A 83 11.35 1.57 -0.10
CA VAL A 83 10.28 2.41 -0.65
C VAL A 83 10.20 3.75 0.07
N GLU A 84 10.31 3.77 1.40
CA GLU A 84 10.38 4.98 2.21
C GLU A 84 11.57 5.85 1.82
N LYS A 85 12.77 5.26 1.66
CA LYS A 85 13.96 5.98 1.18
C LYS A 85 13.76 6.53 -0.24
N TRP A 86 13.04 5.82 -1.10
CA TRP A 86 12.69 6.31 -2.44
C TRP A 86 11.72 7.50 -2.35
N LEU A 87 10.68 7.42 -1.51
CA LEU A 87 9.72 8.50 -1.28
C LEU A 87 10.38 9.76 -0.72
N HIS A 88 11.34 9.64 0.20
CA HIS A 88 12.09 10.78 0.74
C HIS A 88 12.93 11.56 -0.29
N LYS A 89 13.21 10.98 -1.46
CA LYS A 89 13.91 11.70 -2.55
C LYS A 89 13.00 12.71 -3.28
N HIS A 90 11.72 12.73 -2.95
CA HIS A 90 10.73 13.61 -3.56
C HIS A 90 10.29 14.69 -2.57
N ASP A 91 10.34 15.94 -3.01
CA ASP A 91 10.03 17.11 -2.18
C ASP A 91 8.54 17.18 -1.78
N GLY A 92 8.26 17.76 -0.62
CA GLY A 92 6.90 18.06 -0.17
C GLY A 92 6.12 16.87 0.39
N ILE A 93 6.80 15.74 0.66
CA ILE A 93 6.18 14.52 1.17
C ILE A 93 6.33 14.40 2.69
N SER A 94 5.22 14.20 3.38
CA SER A 94 5.18 13.70 4.76
C SER A 94 4.85 12.20 4.74
N ILE A 95 5.67 11.39 5.42
CA ILE A 95 5.52 9.93 5.44
C ILE A 95 5.24 9.48 6.87
N ARG A 96 4.23 8.64 7.02
CA ARG A 96 3.98 7.86 8.24
C ARG A 96 3.99 6.39 7.88
N SER A 97 4.59 5.55 8.71
CA SER A 97 4.60 4.10 8.52
C SER A 97 3.92 3.39 9.69
N THR A 98 3.42 2.18 9.45
CA THR A 98 3.17 1.24 10.55
C THR A 98 4.49 0.79 11.18
N ALA A 99 4.44 0.18 12.37
CA ALA A 99 5.62 -0.28 13.11
C ALA A 99 6.54 -1.17 12.25
N HIS A 100 5.96 -1.97 11.36
CA HIS A 100 6.69 -2.92 10.51
C HIS A 100 6.87 -2.45 9.05
N LYS A 101 6.46 -1.21 8.75
CA LYS A 101 6.61 -0.55 7.43
C LYS A 101 5.91 -1.27 6.27
N GLU A 102 4.82 -1.96 6.56
CA GLU A 102 4.00 -2.68 5.57
C GLU A 102 3.04 -1.74 4.84
N PHE A 103 2.66 -0.67 5.53
CA PHE A 103 1.88 0.42 5.00
C PHE A 103 2.68 1.71 5.17
N LEU A 104 2.86 2.43 4.07
CA LEU A 104 3.41 3.78 4.07
C LEU A 104 2.30 4.74 3.66
N ILE A 105 1.91 5.61 4.59
CA ILE A 105 0.93 6.68 4.37
C ILE A 105 1.71 7.92 3.99
N VAL A 106 1.49 8.37 2.77
CA VAL A 106 2.21 9.48 2.13
C VAL A 106 1.24 10.63 1.94
N GLN A 107 1.56 11.77 2.51
CA GLN A 107 0.87 13.03 2.26
C GLN A 107 1.75 13.88 1.35
N SER A 108 1.22 14.26 0.19
CA SER A 108 1.95 15.04 -0.82
C SER A 108 1.00 16.07 -1.45
N PRO A 109 1.49 17.28 -1.80
CA PRO A 109 0.75 18.17 -2.67
C PRO A 109 0.51 17.49 -4.02
N LEU A 110 -0.62 17.79 -4.65
CA LEU A 110 -0.89 17.32 -6.02
C LEU A 110 0.06 18.00 -7.00
N PRO A 111 0.91 17.25 -7.73
CA PRO A 111 1.65 17.83 -8.84
C PRO A 111 0.67 18.13 -9.97
N VAL A 112 0.27 19.40 -10.13
CA VAL A 112 -0.54 19.84 -11.26
C VAL A 112 0.34 19.82 -12.51
N ARG A 113 0.36 18.70 -13.24
CA ARG A 113 0.84 18.68 -14.63
C ARG A 113 -0.33 19.03 -15.54
N ILE A 114 -0.34 20.25 -16.07
CA ILE A 114 -1.26 20.66 -17.13
C ILE A 114 -0.85 19.88 -18.38
N LEU A 115 -1.56 18.79 -18.68
CA LEU A 115 -1.42 18.10 -19.96
C LEU A 115 -2.18 18.92 -21.01
N HIS A 116 -1.45 19.61 -21.88
CA HIS A 116 -2.01 20.19 -23.10
C HIS A 116 -2.44 19.05 -24.01
N ILE A 117 -3.73 18.70 -23.99
CA ILE A 117 -4.33 17.86 -25.01
C ILE A 117 -4.53 18.78 -26.23
N GLN A 118 -3.64 18.68 -27.21
CA GLN A 118 -3.87 19.28 -28.53
C GLN A 118 -5.07 18.55 -29.16
N LYS A 119 -6.09 19.33 -29.56
CA LYS A 119 -7.25 18.84 -30.30
C LYS A 119 -6.88 18.52 -31.74
#